data_AF-A0A7G2CUB1-F1
#
_entry.id   AF-A0A7G2CUB1-F1
#
_cell.length_a   1.000
_cell.length_b   1.000
_cell.length_c   1.000
_cell.angle_alpha   90.00
_cell.angle_beta   90.00
_cell.angle_gamma   90.00
#
_symmetry.space_group_name_H-M   'P 1'
#
loop_
_entity.id
_entity.type
_entity.pdbx_description
1 polymer ?
#
loop_
_entity_poly.entity_id
_entity_poly.type
_entity_poly.pdbx_seq_one_letter_code
_entity_poly.pdbx_strand_id
1 'polypeptide(L)'
;MKTECDRLVEQLSACGEAERGAPLGQLRKKPLLEICGSLGPRLCSAETVNGALLSLAECSIGRETITHQEVEVVLSFFLDKINTKKTFETSLYCLDLVIRDFSERSPCSLEMSSRLFSALKGLEIEVQNCPTKIRRNVYTIFLYILTEAMVAKCGADDLSFILTSVDGESDPESVLMLFKINYAVCSFANEAVFSEICVEFFDSVANYFPIIFTKPPDCRVTKEDLVCGLSKCMTSDKYAEHSVPFMLSRLSSPSAATKCEVVGELLRCVSVYSDALLAKYSRDIVKGVRDEILKLSAYTNNSENSPVNKCIVESLNLLKTLSKRVENVSEKSALDIFSPVVDGLLSSVDSQREVCSCYATMVFDIISNSLVCCSAVGPYVLTMLAVSCEEEKISSNILLLFSSACGGINNFIFNNKDIYQIMCEKLSRVRQIITALMTGVFKKCHEVGRLIL
;
A
#
# COMPACT_ATOMS: atom_id res chain seq x y z
N MET A 1 -53.03 -21.95 -22.87
CA MET A 1 -52.30 -21.51 -24.09
C MET A 1 -50.96 -20.99 -23.62
N LYS A 2 -49.82 -21.52 -24.09
CA LYS A 2 -48.50 -21.00 -23.68
C LYS A 2 -48.33 -19.56 -24.14
N THR A 3 -47.98 -18.68 -23.21
CA THR A 3 -47.69 -17.27 -23.50
C THR A 3 -46.42 -17.16 -24.37
N GLU A 4 -46.19 -16.01 -24.98
CA GLU A 4 -44.95 -15.74 -25.71
C GLU A 4 -43.72 -15.89 -24.78
N CYS A 5 -43.84 -15.43 -23.53
CA CYS A 5 -42.79 -15.57 -22.53
C CYS A 5 -42.46 -17.05 -22.25
N ASP A 6 -43.49 -17.90 -22.10
CA ASP A 6 -43.29 -19.35 -21.88
C ASP A 6 -42.51 -20.00 -23.03
N ARG A 7 -42.79 -19.59 -24.28
CA ARG A 7 -42.07 -20.10 -25.46
C ARG A 7 -40.61 -19.65 -25.47
N LEU A 8 -40.35 -18.39 -25.14
CA LEU A 8 -38.99 -17.85 -25.08
C LEU A 8 -38.16 -18.52 -23.97
N VAL A 9 -38.77 -18.77 -22.80
CA VAL A 9 -38.13 -19.49 -21.69
C VAL A 9 -37.81 -20.94 -22.07
N GLU A 10 -38.72 -21.61 -22.78
CA GLU A 10 -38.47 -22.96 -23.30
C GLU A 10 -37.36 -23.00 -24.34
N GLN A 11 -37.32 -22.02 -25.24
CA GLN A 11 -36.23 -21.86 -26.23
C GLN A 11 -34.89 -21.62 -25.53
N LEU A 12 -34.84 -20.70 -24.56
CA LEU A 12 -33.63 -20.41 -23.79
C LEU A 12 -33.09 -21.67 -23.09
N SER A 13 -33.99 -22.48 -22.57
CA SER A 13 -33.66 -23.72 -21.86
C SER A 13 -33.23 -24.87 -22.78
N ALA A 14 -33.64 -24.85 -24.04
CA ALA A 14 -33.34 -25.89 -25.02
C ALA A 14 -32.10 -25.58 -25.88
N CYS A 15 -31.75 -24.30 -26.03
CA CYS A 15 -30.62 -23.84 -26.84
C CYS A 15 -29.27 -23.93 -26.09
N GLY A 16 -28.22 -24.27 -26.84
CA GLY A 16 -26.82 -24.18 -26.38
C GLY A 16 -26.37 -22.72 -26.23
N GLU A 17 -25.29 -22.47 -25.47
CA GLU A 17 -24.83 -21.11 -25.09
C GLU A 17 -24.74 -20.12 -26.25
N ALA A 18 -24.28 -20.55 -27.43
CA ALA A 18 -24.12 -19.70 -28.61
C ALA A 18 -25.45 -19.17 -29.21
N GLU A 19 -26.56 -19.87 -28.98
CA GLU A 19 -27.88 -19.55 -29.54
C GLU A 19 -28.77 -18.77 -28.55
N ARG A 20 -28.30 -18.57 -27.31
CA ARG A 20 -29.08 -17.89 -26.26
C ARG A 20 -29.24 -16.38 -26.45
N GLY A 21 -28.42 -15.75 -27.29
CA GLY A 21 -28.41 -14.28 -27.43
C GLY A 21 -29.75 -13.68 -27.87
N ALA A 22 -30.39 -14.26 -28.88
CA ALA A 22 -31.67 -13.79 -29.40
C ALA A 22 -32.84 -13.92 -28.39
N PRO A 23 -33.09 -15.09 -27.76
CA PRO A 23 -34.14 -15.22 -26.76
C PRO A 23 -33.86 -14.36 -25.52
N LEU A 24 -32.60 -14.23 -25.07
CA LEU A 24 -32.25 -13.34 -23.95
C LEU A 24 -32.56 -11.88 -24.25
N GLY A 25 -32.23 -11.39 -25.45
CA GLY A 25 -32.51 -10.00 -25.83
C GLY A 25 -34.01 -9.67 -25.84
N GLN A 26 -34.87 -10.64 -26.16
CA GLN A 26 -36.32 -10.47 -26.09
C GLN A 26 -36.85 -10.57 -24.66
N LEU A 27 -36.37 -11.54 -23.88
CA LEU A 27 -36.75 -11.72 -22.47
C LEU A 27 -36.35 -10.51 -21.63
N ARG A 28 -35.18 -9.89 -21.86
CA ARG A 28 -34.75 -8.68 -21.15
C ARG A 28 -35.67 -7.48 -21.32
N LYS A 29 -36.51 -7.45 -22.36
CA LYS A 29 -37.52 -6.41 -22.59
C LYS A 29 -38.83 -6.67 -21.85
N LYS A 30 -39.06 -7.90 -21.38
CA LYS A 30 -40.25 -8.27 -20.61
C LYS A 30 -40.02 -8.05 -19.10
N PRO A 31 -41.05 -7.74 -18.30
CA PRO A 31 -40.92 -7.58 -16.85
C PRO A 31 -40.35 -8.84 -16.18
N LEU A 32 -39.47 -8.68 -15.20
CA LEU A 32 -38.88 -9.82 -14.47
C LEU A 32 -39.94 -10.70 -13.81
N LEU A 33 -41.02 -10.10 -13.33
CA LEU A 33 -42.14 -10.85 -12.73
C LEU A 33 -42.81 -11.82 -13.72
N GLU A 34 -42.95 -11.43 -14.99
CA GLU A 34 -43.51 -12.30 -16.05
C GLU A 34 -42.57 -13.49 -16.30
N ILE A 35 -41.26 -13.22 -16.36
CA ILE A 35 -40.22 -14.24 -16.56
C ILE A 35 -40.18 -15.22 -15.38
N CYS A 36 -40.22 -14.72 -14.15
CA CYS A 36 -40.30 -15.54 -12.93
C CYS A 36 -41.56 -16.41 -12.93
N GLY A 37 -42.70 -15.88 -13.36
CA GLY A 37 -43.95 -16.63 -13.51
C GLY A 37 -43.79 -17.80 -14.49
N SER A 38 -43.23 -17.54 -15.68
CA SER A 38 -42.96 -18.57 -16.69
C SER A 38 -41.93 -19.62 -16.23
N LEU A 39 -40.93 -19.22 -15.44
CA LEU A 39 -39.93 -20.14 -14.87
C LEU A 39 -40.44 -20.92 -13.65
N GLY A 40 -41.54 -20.50 -13.03
CA GLY A 40 -42.09 -21.06 -11.78
C GLY A 40 -42.14 -22.59 -11.73
N PRO A 41 -42.74 -23.29 -12.72
CA PRO A 41 -42.79 -24.75 -12.73
C PRO A 41 -41.40 -25.41 -12.69
N ARG A 42 -40.41 -24.78 -13.32
CA ARG A 42 -39.03 -25.28 -13.39
C ARG A 42 -38.23 -24.96 -12.12
N LEU A 43 -38.49 -23.83 -11.49
CA LEU A 43 -37.90 -23.43 -10.21
C LEU A 43 -38.38 -24.31 -9.04
N CYS A 44 -39.56 -24.92 -9.18
CA CYS A 44 -40.13 -25.84 -8.20
C CYS A 44 -39.78 -27.31 -8.44
N SER A 45 -39.08 -27.65 -9.53
CA SER A 45 -38.68 -29.02 -9.84
C SER A 45 -37.21 -29.26 -9.50
N ALA A 46 -36.93 -30.34 -8.76
CA ALA A 46 -35.59 -30.69 -8.31
C ALA A 46 -34.61 -30.97 -9.46
N GLU A 47 -35.09 -31.34 -10.65
CA GLU A 47 -34.27 -31.65 -11.81
C GLU A 47 -33.94 -30.41 -12.64
N THR A 48 -34.87 -29.46 -12.71
CA THR A 48 -34.75 -28.27 -13.59
C THR A 48 -34.37 -27.00 -12.86
N VAL A 49 -34.37 -27.00 -11.51
CA VAL A 49 -34.16 -25.80 -10.70
C VAL A 49 -32.87 -25.07 -11.05
N ASN A 50 -31.75 -25.79 -11.19
CA ASN A 50 -30.45 -25.17 -11.49
C ASN A 50 -30.45 -24.45 -12.85
N GLY A 51 -31.00 -25.07 -13.89
CA GLY A 51 -31.13 -24.43 -15.21
C GLY A 51 -32.06 -23.21 -15.18
N ALA A 52 -33.13 -23.26 -14.38
CA ALA A 52 -34.05 -22.14 -14.22
C ALA A 52 -33.44 -20.98 -13.43
N LEU A 53 -32.63 -21.25 -12.40
CA LEU A 53 -31.87 -20.21 -11.67
C LEU A 53 -30.91 -19.47 -12.61
N LEU A 54 -30.13 -20.22 -13.40
CA LEU A 54 -29.22 -19.63 -14.39
C LEU A 54 -29.96 -18.78 -15.42
N SER A 55 -31.07 -19.29 -15.95
CA SER A 55 -31.91 -18.56 -16.92
C SER A 55 -32.42 -17.25 -16.33
N LEU A 56 -32.86 -17.27 -15.07
CA LEU A 56 -33.32 -16.06 -14.38
C LEU A 56 -32.18 -15.04 -14.22
N ALA A 57 -30.98 -15.49 -13.83
CA ALA A 57 -29.83 -14.62 -13.66
C ALA A 57 -29.41 -13.98 -15.01
N GLU A 58 -29.35 -14.78 -16.09
CA GLU A 58 -29.03 -14.31 -17.45
C GLU A 58 -30.06 -13.29 -17.99
N CYS A 59 -31.34 -13.46 -17.62
CA CYS A 59 -32.42 -12.52 -17.96
C CYS A 59 -32.42 -11.25 -17.10
N SER A 60 -31.74 -11.28 -15.95
CA SER A 60 -31.64 -10.14 -15.02
C SER A 60 -30.52 -9.19 -15.39
N ILE A 61 -29.40 -9.70 -15.91
CA ILE A 61 -28.25 -8.88 -16.33
C ILE A 61 -28.47 -8.18 -17.67
N GLY A 62 -27.77 -7.08 -17.90
CA GLY A 62 -27.76 -6.38 -19.19
C GLY A 62 -29.10 -5.73 -19.57
N ARG A 63 -29.97 -5.48 -18.58
CA ARG A 63 -31.22 -4.73 -18.75
C ARG A 63 -30.96 -3.24 -18.65
N GLU A 64 -31.54 -2.43 -19.51
CA GLU A 64 -31.34 -0.96 -19.47
C GLU A 64 -32.10 -0.28 -18.32
N THR A 65 -33.27 -0.82 -17.93
CA THR A 65 -34.22 -0.15 -17.03
C THR A 65 -34.49 -0.91 -15.72
N ILE A 66 -33.55 -1.75 -15.26
CA ILE A 66 -33.74 -2.49 -14.00
C ILE A 66 -33.66 -1.55 -12.79
N THR A 67 -34.65 -1.61 -11.92
CA THR A 67 -34.71 -0.79 -10.70
C THR A 67 -33.94 -1.45 -9.55
N HIS A 68 -33.52 -0.65 -8.57
CA HIS A 68 -32.85 -1.15 -7.37
C HIS A 68 -33.70 -2.18 -6.60
N GLN A 69 -35.00 -1.93 -6.48
CA GLN A 69 -35.94 -2.83 -5.80
C GLN A 69 -36.03 -4.19 -6.51
N GLU A 70 -36.08 -4.20 -7.84
CA GLU A 70 -36.07 -5.46 -8.60
C GLU A 70 -34.79 -6.26 -8.37
N VAL A 71 -33.64 -5.59 -8.32
CA VAL A 71 -32.37 -6.27 -8.03
C VAL A 71 -32.36 -6.85 -6.63
N GLU A 72 -32.81 -6.10 -5.62
CA GLU A 72 -32.89 -6.62 -4.25
C GLU A 72 -33.80 -7.84 -4.15
N VAL A 73 -34.92 -7.86 -4.88
CA VAL A 73 -35.80 -9.02 -4.96
C VAL A 73 -35.10 -10.21 -5.63
N VAL A 74 -34.39 -9.98 -6.74
CA VAL A 74 -33.64 -11.04 -7.44
C VAL A 74 -32.51 -11.60 -6.57
N LEU A 75 -31.74 -10.74 -5.91
CA LEU A 75 -30.68 -11.15 -4.99
C LEU A 75 -31.26 -11.92 -3.80
N SER A 76 -32.35 -11.44 -3.20
CA SER A 76 -33.07 -12.14 -2.13
C SER A 76 -33.49 -13.55 -2.55
N PHE A 77 -34.02 -13.67 -3.77
CA PHE A 77 -34.47 -14.95 -4.29
C PHE A 77 -33.32 -15.96 -4.42
N PHE A 78 -32.17 -15.55 -4.98
CA PHE A 78 -31.01 -16.45 -5.06
C PHE A 78 -30.42 -16.75 -3.68
N LEU A 79 -30.45 -15.78 -2.77
CA LEU A 79 -30.01 -15.96 -1.39
C LEU A 79 -30.82 -17.05 -0.68
N ASP A 80 -32.14 -17.05 -0.83
CA ASP A 80 -33.01 -18.07 -0.23
C ASP A 80 -32.70 -19.49 -0.77
N LYS A 81 -32.11 -19.59 -1.96
CA LYS A 81 -31.72 -20.86 -2.60
C LYS A 81 -30.31 -21.32 -2.23
N ILE A 82 -29.49 -20.49 -1.58
CA ILE A 82 -28.13 -20.85 -1.19
C ILE A 82 -28.11 -21.98 -0.15
N ASN A 83 -29.11 -22.01 0.75
CA ASN A 83 -29.18 -22.97 1.86
C ASN A 83 -29.51 -24.40 1.43
N THR A 84 -29.82 -24.63 0.15
CA THR A 84 -30.14 -25.96 -0.37
C THR A 84 -28.91 -26.55 -1.07
N LYS A 85 -28.40 -27.69 -0.57
CA LYS A 85 -27.19 -28.37 -1.11
C LYS A 85 -27.21 -28.55 -2.64
N LYS A 86 -28.38 -28.82 -3.24
CA LYS A 86 -28.53 -29.01 -4.68
C LYS A 86 -28.41 -27.74 -5.52
N THR A 87 -28.70 -26.58 -4.93
CA THR A 87 -28.72 -25.28 -5.62
C THR A 87 -27.63 -24.34 -5.14
N PHE A 88 -26.85 -24.73 -4.13
CA PHE A 88 -25.81 -23.92 -3.51
C PHE A 88 -24.85 -23.28 -4.54
N GLU A 89 -24.14 -24.10 -5.33
CA GLU A 89 -23.16 -23.62 -6.29
C GLU A 89 -23.79 -22.73 -7.37
N THR A 90 -24.94 -23.16 -7.90
CA THR A 90 -25.68 -22.39 -8.90
C THR A 90 -26.17 -21.05 -8.37
N SER A 91 -26.66 -21.02 -7.13
CA SER A 91 -27.18 -19.81 -6.50
C SER A 91 -26.06 -18.80 -6.22
N LEU A 92 -24.90 -19.28 -5.74
CA LEU A 92 -23.71 -18.45 -5.59
C LEU A 92 -23.26 -17.85 -6.93
N TYR A 93 -23.24 -18.66 -7.99
CA TYR A 93 -22.90 -18.18 -9.32
C TYR A 93 -23.92 -17.16 -9.86
N CYS A 94 -25.22 -17.36 -9.61
CA CYS A 94 -26.26 -16.42 -10.00
C CYS A 94 -26.14 -15.08 -9.25
N LEU A 95 -25.87 -15.12 -7.93
CA LEU A 95 -25.61 -13.93 -7.13
C LEU A 95 -24.42 -13.16 -7.68
N ASP A 96 -23.30 -13.84 -7.90
CA ASP A 96 -22.08 -13.29 -8.47
C ASP A 96 -22.33 -12.62 -9.84
N LEU A 97 -23.06 -13.29 -10.74
CA LEU A 97 -23.40 -12.77 -12.07
C LEU A 97 -24.24 -11.48 -11.99
N VAL A 98 -25.28 -11.45 -11.15
CA VAL A 98 -26.13 -10.27 -10.98
C VAL A 98 -25.38 -9.12 -10.28
N ILE A 99 -24.57 -9.43 -9.27
CA ILE A 99 -23.77 -8.44 -8.55
C ILE A 99 -22.76 -7.75 -9.47
N ARG A 100 -22.05 -8.49 -10.34
CA ARG A 100 -21.09 -7.87 -11.26
C ARG A 100 -21.75 -6.87 -12.22
N ASP A 101 -22.93 -7.18 -12.77
CA ASP A 101 -23.63 -6.26 -13.69
C ASP A 101 -24.23 -5.04 -12.97
N PHE A 102 -24.68 -5.22 -11.72
CA PHE A 102 -25.40 -4.17 -10.99
C PHE A 102 -24.50 -3.27 -10.14
N SER A 103 -23.40 -3.79 -9.59
CA SER A 103 -22.50 -3.06 -8.69
C SER A 103 -21.90 -1.80 -9.32
N GLU A 104 -21.81 -1.74 -10.65
CA GLU A 104 -21.38 -0.54 -11.38
C GLU A 104 -22.43 0.58 -11.39
N ARG A 105 -23.71 0.24 -11.22
CA ARG A 105 -24.85 1.16 -11.38
C ARG A 105 -25.37 1.67 -10.04
N SER A 106 -25.30 0.85 -9.00
CA SER A 106 -25.77 1.23 -7.67
C SER A 106 -25.01 0.49 -6.57
N PRO A 107 -24.68 1.17 -5.45
CA PRO A 107 -24.16 0.51 -4.27
C PRO A 107 -25.21 -0.42 -3.63
N CYS A 108 -24.74 -1.39 -2.85
CA CYS A 108 -25.60 -2.27 -2.06
C CYS A 108 -26.25 -1.51 -0.89
N SER A 109 -27.54 -1.73 -0.65
CA SER A 109 -28.19 -1.24 0.56
C SER A 109 -27.63 -1.92 1.82
N LEU A 110 -27.75 -1.26 2.96
CA LEU A 110 -27.31 -1.84 4.23
C LEU A 110 -28.12 -3.08 4.63
N GLU A 111 -29.43 -3.07 4.36
CA GLU A 111 -30.32 -4.20 4.62
C GLU A 111 -29.92 -5.43 3.78
N MET A 112 -29.70 -5.23 2.48
CA MET A 112 -29.23 -6.30 1.59
C MET A 112 -27.84 -6.79 1.99
N SER A 113 -26.93 -5.88 2.33
CA SER A 113 -25.57 -6.23 2.80
C SER A 113 -25.62 -7.10 4.06
N SER A 114 -26.43 -6.73 5.04
CA SER A 114 -26.62 -7.52 6.27
C SER A 114 -27.21 -8.90 5.97
N ARG A 115 -28.23 -8.99 5.10
CA ARG A 115 -28.84 -10.27 4.72
C ARG A 115 -27.85 -11.19 4.01
N LEU A 116 -27.13 -10.68 3.01
CA LEU A 116 -26.10 -11.43 2.28
C LEU A 116 -24.99 -11.90 3.24
N PHE A 117 -24.52 -11.02 4.12
CA PHE A 117 -23.50 -11.36 5.10
C PHE A 117 -23.95 -12.46 6.06
N SER A 118 -25.14 -12.32 6.65
CA SER A 118 -25.70 -13.33 7.57
C SER A 118 -25.89 -14.68 6.88
N ALA A 119 -26.33 -14.69 5.63
CA ALA A 119 -26.48 -15.91 4.86
C ALA A 119 -25.13 -16.59 4.59
N LEU A 120 -24.10 -15.82 4.20
CA LEU A 120 -22.74 -16.35 4.01
C LEU A 120 -22.16 -16.91 5.32
N LYS A 121 -22.30 -16.17 6.43
CA LYS A 121 -21.83 -16.61 7.75
C LYS A 121 -22.56 -17.85 8.26
N GLY A 122 -23.81 -18.04 7.87
CA GLY A 122 -24.63 -19.21 8.22
C GLY A 122 -24.36 -20.45 7.38
N LEU A 123 -23.48 -20.39 6.37
CA LEU A 123 -23.14 -21.56 5.57
C LEU A 123 -22.31 -22.55 6.41
N GLU A 124 -22.70 -23.82 6.41
CA GLU A 124 -21.93 -24.91 7.02
C GLU A 124 -20.75 -25.35 6.11
N ILE A 125 -20.02 -24.39 5.54
CA ILE A 125 -18.86 -24.64 4.68
C ILE A 125 -17.72 -23.71 5.05
N GLU A 126 -16.51 -24.24 4.99
CA GLU A 126 -15.30 -23.42 5.01
C GLU A 126 -15.00 -22.96 3.58
N VAL A 127 -15.03 -21.65 3.35
CA VAL A 127 -14.84 -21.06 2.02
C VAL A 127 -13.51 -21.50 1.41
N GLN A 128 -12.43 -21.55 2.20
CA GLN A 128 -11.11 -21.96 1.72
C GLN A 128 -11.04 -23.41 1.22
N ASN A 129 -11.93 -24.30 1.69
CA ASN A 129 -11.99 -25.68 1.21
C ASN A 129 -12.77 -25.83 -0.11
N CYS A 130 -13.41 -24.76 -0.58
CA CYS A 130 -14.14 -24.77 -1.84
C CYS A 130 -13.21 -24.62 -3.06
N PRO A 131 -13.62 -25.08 -4.25
CA PRO A 131 -12.88 -24.81 -5.49
C PRO A 131 -12.71 -23.31 -5.75
N THR A 132 -11.62 -22.91 -6.41
CA THR A 132 -11.28 -21.49 -6.69
C THR A 132 -12.45 -20.70 -7.29
N LYS A 133 -13.23 -21.30 -8.20
CA LYS A 133 -14.41 -20.65 -8.80
C LYS A 133 -15.46 -20.27 -7.75
N ILE A 134 -15.72 -21.14 -6.77
CA ILE A 134 -16.69 -20.89 -5.70
C ILE A 134 -16.16 -19.81 -4.76
N ARG A 135 -14.88 -19.87 -4.37
CA ARG A 135 -14.25 -18.84 -3.53
C ARG A 135 -14.35 -17.45 -4.16
N ARG A 136 -14.06 -17.34 -5.46
CA ARG A 136 -14.17 -16.08 -6.20
C ARG A 136 -15.60 -15.53 -6.24
N ASN A 137 -16.62 -16.38 -6.36
CA ASN A 137 -18.01 -15.93 -6.24
C ASN A 137 -18.30 -15.33 -4.86
N VAL A 138 -17.82 -15.97 -3.79
CA VAL A 138 -17.94 -15.45 -2.41
C VAL A 138 -17.21 -14.11 -2.28
N TYR A 139 -16.02 -13.96 -2.85
CA TYR A 139 -15.26 -12.70 -2.80
C TYR A 139 -15.95 -11.58 -3.57
N THR A 140 -16.59 -11.87 -4.70
CA THR A 140 -17.42 -10.86 -5.40
C THR A 140 -18.52 -10.36 -4.48
N ILE A 141 -19.18 -11.27 -3.76
CA ILE A 141 -20.23 -10.90 -2.81
C ILE A 141 -19.64 -10.06 -1.67
N PHE A 142 -18.50 -10.45 -1.09
CA PHE A 142 -17.82 -9.64 -0.08
C PHE A 142 -17.50 -8.22 -0.58
N LEU A 143 -16.90 -8.09 -1.77
CA LEU A 143 -16.59 -6.77 -2.34
C LEU A 143 -17.83 -5.90 -2.57
N TYR A 144 -19.00 -6.51 -2.79
CA TYR A 144 -20.25 -5.80 -2.94
C TYR A 144 -20.87 -5.36 -1.60
N ILE A 145 -20.74 -6.17 -0.54
CA ILE A 145 -21.39 -5.91 0.75
C ILE A 145 -20.51 -5.18 1.77
N LEU A 146 -19.18 -5.22 1.62
CA LEU A 146 -18.21 -4.56 2.51
C LEU A 146 -18.14 -3.05 2.26
N THR A 147 -19.30 -2.40 2.36
CA THR A 147 -19.45 -0.95 2.38
C THR A 147 -19.01 -0.38 3.73
N GLU A 148 -18.70 0.92 3.78
CA GLU A 148 -18.36 1.61 5.04
C GLU A 148 -19.41 1.38 6.13
N ALA A 149 -20.70 1.53 5.78
CA ALA A 149 -21.81 1.35 6.71
C ALA A 149 -21.95 -0.09 7.24
N MET A 150 -21.58 -1.10 6.45
CA MET A 150 -21.61 -2.51 6.87
C MET A 150 -20.41 -2.82 7.77
N VAL A 151 -19.20 -2.49 7.33
CA VAL A 151 -17.96 -2.82 8.04
C VAL A 151 -17.89 -2.09 9.39
N ALA A 152 -18.37 -0.83 9.46
CA ALA A 152 -18.44 -0.09 10.72
C ALA A 152 -19.33 -0.74 11.79
N LYS A 153 -20.23 -1.66 11.39
CA LYS A 153 -21.11 -2.43 12.30
C LYS A 153 -20.59 -3.83 12.62
N CYS A 154 -19.55 -4.29 11.94
CA CYS A 154 -18.99 -5.63 12.17
C CYS A 154 -18.32 -5.70 13.54
N GLY A 155 -18.61 -6.76 14.29
CA GLY A 155 -17.86 -7.14 15.49
C GLY A 155 -16.59 -7.94 15.14
N ALA A 156 -15.77 -8.24 16.15
CA ALA A 156 -14.53 -9.01 15.96
C ALA A 156 -14.80 -10.37 15.29
N ASP A 157 -15.85 -11.09 15.70
CA ASP A 157 -16.24 -12.37 15.10
C ASP A 157 -16.62 -12.25 13.61
N ASP A 158 -17.23 -11.13 13.21
CA ASP A 158 -17.60 -10.88 11.82
C ASP A 158 -16.35 -10.64 10.97
N LEU A 159 -15.41 -9.84 11.48
CA LEU A 159 -14.16 -9.56 10.81
C LEU A 159 -13.26 -10.81 10.75
N SER A 160 -13.22 -11.62 11.80
CA SER A 160 -12.55 -12.93 11.82
C SER A 160 -13.15 -13.90 10.80
N PHE A 161 -14.49 -13.89 10.64
CA PHE A 161 -15.14 -14.67 9.58
C PHE A 161 -14.73 -14.18 8.19
N ILE A 162 -14.67 -12.87 7.95
CA ILE A 162 -14.20 -12.31 6.67
C ILE A 162 -12.77 -12.76 6.40
N LEU A 163 -11.87 -12.65 7.40
CA LEU A 163 -10.47 -13.03 7.27
C LEU A 163 -10.30 -14.51 6.92
N THR A 164 -10.87 -15.39 7.74
CA THR A 164 -10.77 -16.85 7.53
C THR A 164 -11.43 -17.29 6.21
N SER A 165 -12.39 -16.52 5.71
CA SER A 165 -13.00 -16.78 4.41
C SER A 165 -12.10 -16.45 3.23
N VAL A 166 -11.12 -15.55 3.36
CA VAL A 166 -10.27 -15.08 2.25
C VAL A 166 -8.80 -15.49 2.38
N ASP A 167 -8.32 -15.81 3.57
CA ASP A 167 -6.90 -16.04 3.84
C ASP A 167 -6.32 -17.27 3.10
N GLY A 168 -5.03 -17.22 2.74
CA GLY A 168 -4.31 -18.34 2.13
C GLY A 168 -4.47 -18.51 0.61
N GLU A 169 -4.88 -17.46 -0.11
CA GLU A 169 -5.06 -17.54 -1.57
C GLU A 169 -3.76 -17.66 -2.36
N SER A 170 -3.82 -18.42 -3.45
CA SER A 170 -2.70 -18.61 -4.39
C SER A 170 -3.02 -18.17 -5.83
N ASP A 171 -4.30 -18.06 -6.18
CA ASP A 171 -4.72 -17.58 -7.49
C ASP A 171 -4.53 -16.05 -7.58
N PRO A 172 -3.79 -15.51 -8.57
CA PRO A 172 -3.48 -14.07 -8.62
C PRO A 172 -4.71 -13.16 -8.64
N GLU A 173 -5.79 -13.59 -9.30
CA GLU A 173 -7.03 -12.83 -9.35
C GLU A 173 -7.76 -12.86 -8.00
N SER A 174 -7.79 -14.01 -7.32
CA SER A 174 -8.27 -14.12 -5.94
C SER A 174 -7.45 -13.29 -4.95
N VAL A 175 -6.12 -13.29 -5.07
CA VAL A 175 -5.22 -12.51 -4.20
C VAL A 175 -5.51 -11.01 -4.31
N LEU A 176 -5.78 -10.50 -5.52
CA LEU A 176 -6.22 -9.10 -5.66
C LEU A 176 -7.56 -8.82 -4.98
N MET A 177 -8.49 -9.77 -5.00
CA MET A 177 -9.76 -9.61 -4.28
C MET A 177 -9.54 -9.63 -2.76
N LEU A 178 -8.66 -10.52 -2.26
CA LEU A 178 -8.22 -10.55 -0.88
C LEU A 178 -7.64 -9.19 -0.44
N PHE A 179 -6.76 -8.59 -1.23
CA PHE A 179 -6.21 -7.25 -0.92
C PHE A 179 -7.31 -6.18 -0.87
N LYS A 180 -8.26 -6.19 -1.81
CA LYS A 180 -9.38 -5.25 -1.79
C LYS A 180 -10.29 -5.44 -0.57
N ILE A 181 -10.54 -6.68 -0.17
CA ILE A 181 -11.33 -7.02 1.03
C ILE A 181 -10.60 -6.56 2.29
N ASN A 182 -9.31 -6.88 2.42
CA ASN A 182 -8.47 -6.42 3.53
C ASN A 182 -8.45 -4.89 3.63
N TYR A 183 -8.24 -4.21 2.50
CA TYR A 183 -8.25 -2.75 2.44
C TYR A 183 -9.59 -2.15 2.87
N ALA A 184 -10.73 -2.73 2.43
CA ALA A 184 -12.06 -2.27 2.84
C ALA A 184 -12.28 -2.45 4.35
N VAL A 185 -11.91 -3.61 4.91
CA VAL A 185 -12.01 -3.87 6.34
C VAL A 185 -11.13 -2.89 7.13
N CYS A 186 -9.85 -2.78 6.75
CA CYS A 186 -8.91 -1.89 7.40
C CYS A 186 -9.38 -0.43 7.34
N SER A 187 -9.96 0.02 6.22
CA SER A 187 -10.42 1.40 6.06
C SER A 187 -11.63 1.72 6.93
N PHE A 188 -12.60 0.81 7.03
CA PHE A 188 -13.93 1.13 7.56
C PHE A 188 -14.24 0.52 8.93
N ALA A 189 -13.48 -0.48 9.39
CA ALA A 189 -13.72 -1.09 10.68
C ALA A 189 -13.50 -0.12 11.84
N ASN A 190 -14.33 -0.25 12.87
CA ASN A 190 -14.16 0.49 14.12
C ASN A 190 -12.77 0.18 14.69
N GLU A 191 -12.05 1.22 15.13
CA GLU A 191 -10.65 1.08 15.59
C GLU A 191 -10.51 0.14 16.78
N ALA A 192 -11.41 0.22 17.77
CA ALA A 192 -11.36 -0.64 18.95
C ALA A 192 -11.52 -2.12 18.56
N VAL A 193 -12.49 -2.43 17.69
CA VAL A 193 -12.73 -3.79 17.22
C VAL A 193 -11.59 -4.30 16.34
N PHE A 194 -11.13 -3.47 15.39
CA PHE A 194 -10.08 -3.87 14.47
C PHE A 194 -8.74 -4.10 15.19
N SER A 195 -8.47 -3.36 16.28
CA SER A 195 -7.23 -3.52 17.05
C SER A 195 -7.06 -4.93 17.63
N GLU A 196 -8.15 -5.65 17.92
CA GLU A 196 -8.13 -7.00 18.49
C GLU A 196 -7.67 -8.07 17.49
N ILE A 197 -7.81 -7.80 16.19
CA ILE A 197 -7.57 -8.75 15.08
C ILE A 197 -6.59 -8.20 14.04
N CYS A 198 -5.99 -7.04 14.32
CA CYS A 198 -5.17 -6.28 13.38
C CYS A 198 -3.96 -7.10 12.92
N VAL A 199 -3.37 -7.87 13.83
CA VAL A 199 -2.19 -8.70 13.58
C VAL A 199 -2.51 -9.79 12.58
N GLU A 200 -3.62 -10.50 12.74
CA GLU A 200 -4.04 -11.59 11.87
C GLU A 200 -4.35 -11.08 10.46
N PHE A 201 -5.02 -9.93 10.37
CA PHE A 201 -5.25 -9.24 9.10
C PHE A 201 -3.94 -8.80 8.44
N PHE A 202 -3.00 -8.24 9.22
CA PHE A 202 -1.70 -7.85 8.72
C PHE A 202 -0.88 -9.05 8.22
N ASP A 203 -0.85 -10.15 8.97
CA ASP A 203 -0.12 -11.36 8.61
C ASP A 203 -0.67 -12.00 7.32
N SER A 204 -2.00 -11.97 7.13
CA SER A 204 -2.67 -12.43 5.91
C SER A 204 -2.24 -11.68 4.65
N VAL A 205 -1.88 -10.39 4.76
CA VAL A 205 -1.35 -9.63 3.61
C VAL A 205 0.18 -9.65 3.52
N ALA A 206 0.87 -9.63 4.66
CA ALA A 206 2.32 -9.54 4.73
C ALA A 206 3.04 -10.79 4.21
N ASN A 207 2.38 -11.96 4.26
CA ASN A 207 2.89 -13.22 3.71
C ASN A 207 3.12 -13.17 2.18
N TYR A 208 2.50 -12.23 1.46
CA TYR A 208 2.69 -12.01 0.03
C TYR A 208 3.90 -11.11 -0.29
N PHE A 209 4.61 -10.60 0.73
CA PHE A 209 5.78 -9.74 0.52
C PHE A 209 7.11 -10.52 0.58
N PRO A 210 8.04 -10.35 -0.38
CA PRO A 210 7.88 -9.60 -1.64
C PRO A 210 7.04 -10.35 -2.67
N ILE A 211 6.41 -9.62 -3.59
CA ILE A 211 5.62 -10.22 -4.68
C ILE A 211 6.57 -10.90 -5.68
N ILE A 212 6.57 -12.23 -5.64
CA ILE A 212 7.21 -13.08 -6.64
C ILE A 212 6.12 -13.59 -7.58
N PHE A 213 6.10 -13.07 -8.81
CA PHE A 213 5.04 -13.37 -9.77
C PHE A 213 5.59 -13.71 -11.15
N THR A 214 5.18 -14.86 -11.66
CA THR A 214 5.36 -15.27 -13.06
C THR A 214 3.98 -15.44 -13.66
N LYS A 215 3.67 -14.65 -14.68
CA LYS A 215 2.32 -14.59 -15.25
C LYS A 215 1.89 -15.94 -15.87
N PRO A 216 0.81 -16.57 -15.36
CA PRO A 216 0.22 -17.75 -16.01
C PRO A 216 -0.40 -17.43 -17.38
N PRO A 217 -0.49 -18.40 -18.31
CA PRO A 217 -0.89 -18.17 -19.71
C PRO A 217 -2.28 -17.56 -19.96
N ASP A 218 -3.20 -17.58 -18.98
CA ASP A 218 -4.55 -16.98 -19.12
C ASP A 218 -4.87 -15.94 -18.03
N CYS A 219 -3.88 -15.55 -17.24
CA CYS A 219 -4.06 -14.61 -16.13
C CYS A 219 -4.14 -13.17 -16.66
N ARG A 220 -5.14 -12.40 -16.24
CA ARG A 220 -5.25 -10.98 -16.63
C ARG A 220 -4.43 -10.06 -15.74
N VAL A 221 -4.09 -10.53 -14.54
CA VAL A 221 -3.36 -9.79 -13.51
C VAL A 221 -1.89 -9.66 -13.85
N THR A 222 -1.35 -8.47 -13.64
CA THR A 222 0.08 -8.15 -13.77
C THR A 222 0.80 -8.19 -12.43
N LYS A 223 2.14 -8.20 -12.44
CA LYS A 223 2.92 -8.07 -11.20
C LYS A 223 2.60 -6.74 -10.53
N GLU A 224 2.47 -5.68 -11.34
CA GLU A 224 2.20 -4.32 -10.90
C GLU A 224 0.86 -4.20 -10.20
N ASP A 225 -0.19 -4.90 -10.66
CA ASP A 225 -1.49 -4.95 -10.00
C ASP A 225 -1.37 -5.53 -8.58
N LEU A 226 -0.64 -6.64 -8.42
CA LEU A 226 -0.41 -7.30 -7.13
C LEU A 226 0.40 -6.42 -6.18
N VAL A 227 1.47 -5.80 -6.68
CA VAL A 227 2.29 -4.86 -5.91
C VAL A 227 1.46 -3.66 -5.45
N CYS A 228 0.63 -3.09 -6.34
CA CYS A 228 -0.25 -1.97 -6.00
C CYS A 228 -1.31 -2.37 -4.97
N GLY A 229 -1.93 -3.55 -5.14
CA GLY A 229 -2.91 -4.09 -4.20
C GLY A 229 -2.33 -4.33 -2.80
N LEU A 230 -1.19 -5.02 -2.73
CA LEU A 230 -0.48 -5.26 -1.46
C LEU A 230 -0.06 -3.95 -0.80
N SER A 231 0.51 -3.03 -1.57
CA SER A 231 0.98 -1.74 -1.07
C SER A 231 -0.14 -0.92 -0.45
N LYS A 232 -1.31 -0.85 -1.09
CA LYS A 232 -2.48 -0.16 -0.52
C LYS A 232 -2.87 -0.69 0.85
N CYS A 233 -2.75 -2.00 1.08
CA CYS A 233 -2.94 -2.58 2.41
C CYS A 233 -1.81 -2.14 3.34
N MET A 234 -0.56 -2.44 2.98
CA MET A 234 0.62 -2.26 3.84
C MET A 234 0.87 -0.81 4.26
N THR A 235 0.45 0.17 3.46
CA THR A 235 0.61 1.59 3.75
C THR A 235 -0.54 2.18 4.58
N SER A 236 -1.50 1.36 5.04
CA SER A 236 -2.56 1.82 5.94
C SER A 236 -1.98 2.24 7.30
N ASP A 237 -2.41 3.40 7.79
CA ASP A 237 -2.04 3.92 9.12
C ASP A 237 -2.31 2.89 10.24
N LYS A 238 -3.40 2.10 10.13
CA LYS A 238 -3.75 1.07 11.13
C LYS A 238 -2.75 -0.09 11.18
N TYR A 239 -2.01 -0.35 10.10
CA TYR A 239 -0.96 -1.37 10.08
C TYR A 239 0.42 -0.81 10.39
N ALA A 240 0.60 0.49 10.62
CA ALA A 240 1.92 1.09 10.79
C ALA A 240 2.76 0.41 11.90
N GLU A 241 2.09 -0.04 12.97
CA GLU A 241 2.75 -0.74 14.08
C GLU A 241 3.35 -2.09 13.72
N HIS A 242 2.80 -2.78 12.72
CA HIS A 242 3.30 -4.07 12.27
C HIS A 242 4.09 -3.97 10.96
N SER A 243 3.65 -3.14 10.03
CA SER A 243 4.26 -2.93 8.71
C SER A 243 5.67 -2.33 8.80
N VAL A 244 5.91 -1.32 9.65
CA VAL A 244 7.23 -0.69 9.74
C VAL A 244 8.27 -1.67 10.30
N PRO A 245 8.06 -2.32 11.47
CA PRO A 245 9.01 -3.32 11.97
C PRO A 245 9.20 -4.48 11.00
N PHE A 246 8.12 -4.95 10.35
CA PHE A 246 8.19 -5.98 9.33
C PHE A 246 9.13 -5.57 8.19
N MET A 247 8.92 -4.39 7.58
CA MET A 247 9.76 -3.88 6.49
C MET A 247 11.22 -3.74 6.91
N LEU A 248 11.48 -3.13 8.07
CA LEU A 248 12.85 -2.95 8.57
C LEU A 248 13.56 -4.30 8.79
N SER A 249 12.84 -5.33 9.25
CA SER A 249 13.41 -6.68 9.38
C SER A 249 13.84 -7.27 8.03
N ARG A 250 13.12 -6.94 6.94
CA ARG A 250 13.40 -7.44 5.58
C ARG A 250 14.59 -6.76 4.90
N LEU A 251 15.08 -5.63 5.40
CA LEU A 251 16.36 -5.03 4.94
C LEU A 251 17.57 -5.94 5.19
N SER A 252 17.45 -6.92 6.10
CA SER A 252 18.48 -7.94 6.33
C SER A 252 18.62 -8.98 5.20
N SER A 253 17.70 -9.00 4.23
CA SER A 253 17.72 -9.93 3.10
C SER A 253 19.04 -9.87 2.31
N PRO A 254 19.62 -10.98 1.84
CA PRO A 254 20.80 -10.93 0.98
C PRO A 254 20.53 -10.40 -0.44
N SER A 255 19.25 -10.33 -0.86
CA SER A 255 18.85 -9.93 -2.20
C SER A 255 18.70 -8.41 -2.33
N ALA A 256 19.58 -7.76 -3.11
CA ALA A 256 19.48 -6.32 -3.39
C ALA A 256 18.14 -5.92 -4.04
N ALA A 257 17.53 -6.81 -4.83
CA ALA A 257 16.21 -6.59 -5.41
C ALA A 257 15.11 -6.53 -4.32
N THR A 258 15.13 -7.46 -3.37
CA THR A 258 14.20 -7.47 -2.24
C THR A 258 14.38 -6.24 -1.37
N LYS A 259 15.63 -5.83 -1.10
CA LYS A 259 15.89 -4.60 -0.34
C LYS A 259 15.37 -3.35 -1.05
N CYS A 260 15.54 -3.27 -2.37
CA CYS A 260 15.00 -2.18 -3.17
C CYS A 260 13.46 -2.13 -3.11
N GLU A 261 12.79 -3.30 -3.10
CA GLU A 261 11.34 -3.38 -2.93
C GLU A 261 10.91 -2.93 -1.51
N VAL A 262 11.65 -3.31 -0.46
CA VAL A 262 11.42 -2.85 0.93
C VAL A 262 11.55 -1.34 1.04
N VAL A 263 12.62 -0.76 0.49
CA VAL A 263 12.85 0.69 0.51
C VAL A 263 11.75 1.41 -0.27
N GLY A 264 11.36 0.89 -1.41
CA GLY A 264 10.25 1.44 -2.20
C GLY A 264 8.92 1.42 -1.45
N GLU A 265 8.65 0.37 -0.65
CA GLU A 265 7.44 0.30 0.17
C GLU A 265 7.50 1.27 1.36
N LEU A 266 8.63 1.35 2.07
CA LEU A 266 8.84 2.34 3.14
C LEU A 266 8.69 3.77 2.63
N LEU A 267 9.14 4.07 1.41
CA LEU A 267 8.95 5.36 0.78
C LEU A 267 7.45 5.67 0.58
N ARG A 268 6.64 4.68 0.16
CA ARG A 268 5.18 4.86 0.03
C ARG A 268 4.53 5.05 1.40
N CYS A 269 4.91 4.27 2.41
CA CYS A 269 4.46 4.45 3.80
C CYS A 269 4.72 5.90 4.26
N VAL A 270 5.96 6.39 4.14
CA VAL A 270 6.34 7.76 4.51
C VAL A 270 5.52 8.81 3.74
N SER A 271 5.13 8.51 2.51
CA SER A 271 4.35 9.41 1.66
C SER A 271 2.86 9.46 2.02
N VAL A 272 2.34 8.53 2.80
CA VAL A 272 0.90 8.52 3.17
C VAL A 272 0.64 8.63 4.67
N TYR A 273 1.56 8.17 5.52
CA TYR A 273 1.41 8.15 6.96
C TYR A 273 1.11 9.53 7.55
N SER A 274 0.19 9.57 8.51
CA SER A 274 -0.06 10.76 9.31
C SER A 274 1.18 11.25 10.06
N ASP A 275 1.21 12.54 10.39
CA ASP A 275 2.33 13.15 11.12
C ASP A 275 2.60 12.48 12.47
N ALA A 276 1.56 11.95 13.12
CA ALA A 276 1.69 11.21 14.38
C ALA A 276 2.49 9.89 14.19
N LEU A 277 2.21 9.15 13.11
CA LEU A 277 2.94 7.93 12.79
C LEU A 277 4.37 8.23 12.35
N LEU A 278 4.57 9.28 11.55
CA LEU A 278 5.90 9.73 11.19
C LEU A 278 6.70 10.11 12.45
N ALA A 279 6.13 10.85 13.40
CA ALA A 279 6.81 11.14 14.66
C ALA A 279 7.20 9.87 15.44
N LYS A 280 6.40 8.81 15.39
CA LYS A 280 6.66 7.52 16.04
C LYS A 280 7.75 6.70 15.35
N TYR A 281 7.74 6.62 14.02
CA TYR A 281 8.54 5.65 13.26
C TYR A 281 9.72 6.23 12.47
N SER A 282 9.78 7.55 12.26
CA SER A 282 10.81 8.17 11.38
C SER A 282 12.23 7.82 11.81
N ARG A 283 12.52 7.84 13.12
CA ARG A 283 13.87 7.58 13.64
C ARG A 283 14.36 6.16 13.33
N ASP A 284 13.48 5.17 13.48
CA ASP A 284 13.82 3.77 13.18
C ASP A 284 13.98 3.54 11.68
N ILE A 285 13.14 4.19 10.87
CA ILE A 285 13.27 4.18 9.41
C ILE A 285 14.61 4.80 8.99
N VAL A 286 14.97 5.98 9.50
CA VAL A 286 16.26 6.64 9.22
C VAL A 286 17.42 5.73 9.59
N LYS A 287 17.38 5.11 10.78
CA LYS A 287 18.42 4.19 11.24
C LYS A 287 18.58 3.00 10.29
N GLY A 288 17.49 2.33 9.93
CA GLY A 288 17.51 1.16 9.05
C GLY A 288 18.01 1.49 7.65
N VAL A 289 17.54 2.60 7.07
CA VAL A 289 17.92 3.07 5.73
C VAL A 289 19.38 3.51 5.68
N ARG A 290 19.86 4.24 6.71
CA ARG A 290 21.29 4.59 6.85
C ARG A 290 22.16 3.34 6.84
N ASP A 291 21.84 2.35 7.68
CA ASP A 291 22.60 1.12 7.77
C ASP A 291 22.63 0.38 6.43
N GLU A 292 21.53 0.44 5.68
CA GLU A 292 21.45 -0.17 4.38
C GLU A 292 22.30 0.56 3.33
N ILE A 293 22.27 1.90 3.28
CA ILE A 293 23.12 2.66 2.36
C ILE A 293 24.61 2.33 2.59
N LEU A 294 25.05 2.28 3.85
CA LEU A 294 26.45 1.97 4.18
C LEU A 294 26.85 0.55 3.75
N LYS A 295 25.96 -0.43 3.96
CA LYS A 295 26.19 -1.80 3.51
C LYS A 295 26.28 -1.87 1.98
N LEU A 296 25.34 -1.27 1.26
CA LEU A 296 25.31 -1.31 -0.21
C LEU A 296 26.49 -0.55 -0.84
N SER A 297 26.91 0.57 -0.25
CA SER A 297 28.06 1.33 -0.74
C SER A 297 29.35 0.51 -0.70
N ALA A 298 29.49 -0.41 0.26
CA ALA A 298 30.65 -1.30 0.34
C ALA A 298 30.72 -2.32 -0.82
N TYR A 299 29.60 -2.60 -1.49
CA TYR A 299 29.50 -3.54 -2.62
C TYR A 299 29.32 -2.84 -3.97
N THR A 300 29.41 -1.51 -4.02
CA THR A 300 29.19 -0.75 -5.25
C THR A 300 30.33 -1.01 -6.24
N ASN A 301 29.99 -1.64 -7.37
CA ASN A 301 30.87 -1.76 -8.53
C ASN A 301 30.54 -0.66 -9.54
N ASN A 302 31.51 -0.21 -10.35
CA ASN A 302 31.41 0.89 -11.34
C ASN A 302 30.39 0.65 -12.50
N SER A 303 29.46 -0.29 -12.36
CA SER A 303 28.34 -0.51 -13.27
C SER A 303 27.19 0.42 -12.89
N GLU A 304 26.99 1.49 -13.67
CA GLU A 304 25.98 2.53 -13.44
C GLU A 304 24.54 1.97 -13.31
N ASN A 305 24.24 0.82 -13.91
CA ASN A 305 22.90 0.20 -13.92
C ASN A 305 22.76 -1.01 -12.97
N SER A 306 23.57 -1.11 -11.91
CA SER A 306 23.42 -2.20 -10.95
C SER A 306 22.15 -2.05 -10.08
N PRO A 307 21.48 -3.17 -9.70
CA PRO A 307 20.35 -3.12 -8.77
C PRO A 307 20.74 -2.54 -7.40
N VAL A 308 22.02 -2.63 -7.03
CA VAL A 308 22.59 -2.02 -5.83
C VAL A 308 22.53 -0.49 -5.91
N ASN A 309 22.97 0.10 -7.02
CA ASN A 309 22.92 1.56 -7.22
C ASN A 309 21.49 2.08 -7.20
N LYS A 310 20.57 1.37 -7.85
CA LYS A 310 19.14 1.73 -7.79
C LYS A 310 18.63 1.73 -6.35
N CYS A 311 18.96 0.71 -5.57
CA CYS A 311 18.55 0.63 -4.17
C CYS A 311 19.15 1.76 -3.31
N ILE A 312 20.40 2.16 -3.55
CA ILE A 312 21.02 3.31 -2.86
C ILE A 312 20.28 4.61 -3.20
N VAL A 313 19.97 4.85 -4.48
CA VAL A 313 19.24 6.04 -4.92
C VAL A 313 17.84 6.10 -4.30
N GLU A 314 17.11 4.99 -4.27
CA GLU A 314 15.80 4.91 -3.61
C GLU A 314 15.90 5.17 -2.10
N SER A 315 16.95 4.66 -1.44
CA SER A 315 17.20 4.90 -0.01
C SER A 315 17.47 6.37 0.30
N LEU A 316 18.26 7.05 -0.55
CA LEU A 316 18.49 8.49 -0.43
C LEU A 316 17.20 9.29 -0.70
N ASN A 317 16.42 8.87 -1.70
CA ASN A 317 15.11 9.48 -1.99
C ASN A 317 14.12 9.34 -0.83
N LEU A 318 14.18 8.22 -0.09
CA LEU A 318 13.42 8.02 1.13
C LEU A 318 13.83 9.04 2.21
N LEU A 319 15.13 9.20 2.50
CA LEU A 319 15.59 10.20 3.48
C LEU A 319 15.17 11.62 3.09
N LYS A 320 15.27 11.96 1.81
CA LYS A 320 14.81 13.23 1.23
C LYS A 320 13.30 13.44 1.35
N THR A 321 12.51 12.41 1.12
CA THR A 321 11.04 12.49 1.26
C THR A 321 10.65 12.63 2.72
N LEU A 322 11.33 11.89 3.60
CA LEU A 322 11.11 11.97 5.03
C LEU A 322 11.46 13.36 5.58
N SER A 323 12.57 13.97 5.16
CA SER A 323 12.94 15.34 5.59
C SER A 323 11.86 16.36 5.24
N LYS A 324 11.28 16.27 4.04
CA LYS A 324 10.13 17.09 3.63
C LYS A 324 8.88 16.85 4.46
N ARG A 325 8.60 15.59 4.80
CA ARG A 325 7.38 15.22 5.55
C ARG A 325 7.44 15.65 7.01
N VAL A 326 8.63 15.81 7.58
CA VAL A 326 8.82 16.30 8.95
C VAL A 326 9.00 17.82 9.02
N GLU A 327 8.61 18.58 7.99
CA GLU A 327 8.78 20.04 7.94
C GLU A 327 8.10 20.80 9.10
N ASN A 328 7.01 20.27 9.65
CA ASN A 328 6.25 20.93 10.70
C ASN A 328 6.67 20.53 12.13
N VAL A 329 7.69 19.66 12.27
CA VAL A 329 8.14 19.22 13.60
C VAL A 329 9.05 20.26 14.25
N SER A 330 9.24 20.16 15.57
CA SER A 330 10.18 21.03 16.27
C SER A 330 11.63 20.78 15.82
N GLU A 331 12.50 21.78 15.90
CA GLU A 331 13.93 21.63 15.59
C GLU A 331 14.60 20.50 16.39
N LYS A 332 14.21 20.34 17.66
CA LYS A 332 14.69 19.26 18.53
C LYS A 332 14.23 17.89 18.02
N SER A 333 12.97 17.77 17.58
CA SER A 333 12.42 16.53 17.01
C SER A 333 13.11 16.18 15.70
N ALA A 334 13.37 17.16 14.82
CA ALA A 334 14.10 16.91 13.58
C ALA A 334 15.51 16.39 13.84
N LEU A 335 16.23 16.98 14.82
CA LEU A 335 17.53 16.48 15.25
C LEU A 335 17.47 15.06 15.83
N ASP A 336 16.44 14.73 16.61
CA ASP A 336 16.25 13.38 17.16
C ASP A 336 15.95 12.33 16.08
N ILE A 337 15.09 12.66 15.11
CA ILE A 337 14.74 11.80 13.98
C ILE A 337 15.99 11.47 13.15
N PHE A 338 16.82 12.48 12.85
CA PHE A 338 18.01 12.33 12.01
C PHE A 338 19.30 12.06 12.80
N SER A 339 19.23 11.93 14.13
CA SER A 339 20.38 11.61 14.99
C SER A 339 21.17 10.40 14.50
N PRO A 340 20.55 9.28 14.04
CA PRO A 340 21.31 8.13 13.55
C PRO A 340 22.28 8.48 12.41
N VAL A 341 21.91 9.42 11.52
CA VAL A 341 22.77 9.88 10.42
C VAL A 341 23.80 10.88 10.93
N VAL A 342 23.40 11.82 11.79
CA VAL A 342 24.28 12.86 12.35
C VAL A 342 25.37 12.27 13.23
N ASP A 343 24.99 11.41 14.19
CA ASP A 343 25.92 10.74 15.11
C ASP A 343 26.88 9.84 14.34
N GLY A 344 26.38 9.15 13.32
CA GLY A 344 27.18 8.33 12.41
C GLY A 344 28.17 9.15 11.59
N LEU A 345 27.74 10.31 11.08
CA LEU A 345 28.60 11.24 10.35
C LEU A 345 29.75 11.72 11.24
N LEU A 346 29.46 12.18 12.45
CA LEU A 346 30.46 12.69 13.38
C LEU A 346 31.45 11.59 13.79
N SER A 347 30.95 10.37 13.98
CA SER A 347 31.80 9.20 14.26
C SER A 347 32.63 8.75 13.06
N SER A 348 32.24 9.14 11.84
CA SER A 348 32.91 8.72 10.60
C SER A 348 34.13 9.56 10.23
N VAL A 349 34.41 10.66 10.94
CA VAL A 349 35.48 11.62 10.59
C VAL A 349 36.83 10.94 10.32
N ASP A 350 37.19 9.94 11.12
CA ASP A 350 38.46 9.20 11.01
C ASP A 350 38.31 7.86 10.25
N SER A 351 37.15 7.61 9.65
CA SER A 351 36.87 6.40 8.87
C SER A 351 37.36 6.51 7.41
N GLN A 352 37.16 5.44 6.65
CA GLN A 352 37.40 5.41 5.21
C GLN A 352 36.62 6.51 4.48
N ARG A 353 37.18 7.04 3.38
CA ARG A 353 36.62 8.18 2.64
C ARG A 353 35.26 7.85 2.03
N GLU A 354 35.04 6.60 1.66
CA GLU A 354 33.81 6.07 1.09
C GLU A 354 32.65 6.17 2.10
N VAL A 355 32.92 5.82 3.36
CA VAL A 355 31.97 5.93 4.47
C VAL A 355 31.62 7.41 4.72
N CYS A 356 32.63 8.28 4.76
CA CYS A 356 32.42 9.72 4.88
C CYS A 356 31.57 10.28 3.73
N SER A 357 31.82 9.82 2.49
CA SER A 357 31.08 10.24 1.31
C SER A 357 29.60 9.82 1.37
N CYS A 358 29.30 8.65 1.94
CA CYS A 358 27.92 8.20 2.13
C CYS A 358 27.19 9.10 3.12
N TYR A 359 27.77 9.35 4.29
CA TYR A 359 27.20 10.27 5.28
C TYR A 359 27.08 11.70 4.74
N ALA A 360 28.08 12.18 3.98
CA ALA A 360 28.05 13.47 3.33
C ALA A 360 26.82 13.62 2.42
N THR A 361 26.55 12.60 1.61
CA THR A 361 25.41 12.56 0.68
C THR A 361 24.08 12.51 1.42
N MET A 362 23.95 11.65 2.44
CA MET A 362 22.73 11.60 3.26
C MET A 362 22.40 12.95 3.90
N VAL A 363 23.41 13.60 4.50
CA VAL A 363 23.22 14.91 5.17
C VAL A 363 22.90 16.01 4.17
N PHE A 364 23.53 16.00 2.99
CA PHE A 364 23.17 16.93 1.92
C PHE A 364 21.68 16.81 1.54
N ASP A 365 21.18 15.59 1.33
CA ASP A 365 19.78 15.36 0.94
C ASP A 365 18.78 15.72 2.05
N ILE A 366 19.12 15.44 3.32
CA ILE A 366 18.29 15.81 4.48
C ILE A 366 18.15 17.33 4.59
N ILE A 367 19.28 18.05 4.54
CA ILE A 367 19.34 19.52 4.71
C ILE A 367 18.72 20.24 3.52
N SER A 368 19.00 19.81 2.29
CA SER A 368 18.66 20.56 1.08
C SER A 368 17.16 20.59 0.75
N ASN A 369 16.33 19.84 1.48
CA ASN A 369 14.93 19.60 1.13
C ASN A 369 13.91 20.03 2.20
N SER A 370 14.33 20.51 3.37
CA SER A 370 13.43 20.89 4.47
C SER A 370 13.99 22.10 5.22
N LEU A 371 13.14 23.10 5.54
CA LEU A 371 13.54 24.28 6.31
C LEU A 371 13.96 23.90 7.72
N VAL A 372 13.20 23.02 8.38
CA VAL A 372 13.50 22.61 9.75
C VAL A 372 14.80 21.82 9.77
N CYS A 373 15.02 20.91 8.83
CA CYS A 373 16.30 20.20 8.73
C CYS A 373 17.45 21.14 8.38
N CYS A 374 17.25 22.08 7.45
CA CYS A 374 18.23 23.09 7.08
C CYS A 374 18.62 23.98 8.26
N SER A 375 17.65 24.34 9.11
CA SER A 375 17.84 25.29 10.19
C SER A 375 18.20 24.65 11.55
N ALA A 376 18.01 23.35 11.70
CA ALA A 376 18.39 22.59 12.90
C ALA A 376 19.59 21.66 12.64
N VAL A 377 19.44 20.69 11.73
CA VAL A 377 20.47 19.68 11.42
C VAL A 377 21.72 20.33 10.83
N GLY A 378 21.56 21.24 9.87
CA GLY A 378 22.68 21.93 9.22
C GLY A 378 23.61 22.66 10.20
N PRO A 379 23.11 23.66 10.95
CA PRO A 379 23.89 24.37 11.95
C PRO A 379 24.49 23.46 13.02
N TYR A 380 23.77 22.43 13.46
CA TYR A 380 24.27 21.46 14.44
C TYR A 380 25.49 20.69 13.91
N VAL A 381 25.37 20.10 12.70
CA VAL A 381 26.46 19.36 12.06
C VAL A 381 27.69 20.27 11.85
N LEU A 382 27.48 21.49 11.33
CA LEU A 382 28.58 22.44 11.13
C LEU A 382 29.28 22.81 12.45
N THR A 383 28.51 23.01 13.52
CA THR A 383 29.06 23.34 14.84
C THR A 383 29.86 22.18 15.41
N MET A 384 29.34 20.95 15.32
CA MET A 384 30.02 19.77 15.84
C MET A 384 31.30 19.45 15.04
N LEU A 385 31.24 19.52 13.71
CA LEU A 385 32.43 19.35 12.86
C LEU A 385 33.49 20.42 13.14
N ALA A 386 33.06 21.66 13.38
CA ALA A 386 33.95 22.76 13.74
C ALA A 386 34.66 22.51 15.08
N VAL A 387 33.97 21.97 16.07
CA VAL A 387 34.56 21.58 17.37
C VAL A 387 35.53 20.41 17.21
N SER A 388 35.24 19.48 16.29
CA SER A 388 36.13 18.35 15.98
C SER A 388 37.40 18.73 15.20
N CYS A 389 37.55 19.99 14.76
CA CYS A 389 38.78 20.45 14.13
C CYS A 389 39.86 20.70 15.18
N GLU A 390 40.88 19.85 15.24
CA GLU A 390 42.12 20.16 15.96
C GLU A 390 42.90 21.28 15.25
N GLU A 391 43.56 22.15 16.02
CA GLU A 391 44.19 23.38 15.53
C GLU A 391 45.34 23.16 14.51
N GLU A 392 45.84 21.93 14.34
CA GLU A 392 47.07 21.64 13.58
C GLU A 392 46.90 20.88 12.25
N LYS A 393 45.79 20.17 12.00
CA LYS A 393 45.57 19.51 10.70
C LYS A 393 44.09 19.18 10.44
N ILE A 394 43.45 19.92 9.53
CA ILE A 394 42.10 19.56 9.07
C ILE A 394 42.20 18.36 8.12
N SER A 395 41.54 17.26 8.45
CA SER A 395 41.49 16.08 7.59
C SER A 395 40.66 16.36 6.33
N SER A 396 40.98 15.70 5.22
CA SER A 396 40.21 15.80 3.98
C SER A 396 38.76 15.32 4.15
N ASN A 397 38.52 14.43 5.12
CA ASN A 397 37.19 13.92 5.45
C ASN A 397 36.35 15.02 6.13
N ILE A 398 36.92 15.77 7.08
CA ILE A 398 36.24 16.92 7.69
C ILE A 398 35.82 17.92 6.61
N LEU A 399 36.71 18.25 5.67
CA LEU A 399 36.39 19.17 4.56
C LEU A 399 35.24 18.65 3.69
N LEU A 400 35.20 17.35 3.39
CA LEU A 400 34.12 16.73 2.62
C LEU A 400 32.76 16.88 3.35
N LEU A 401 32.72 16.52 4.64
CA LEU A 401 31.51 16.61 5.47
C LEU A 401 31.07 18.06 5.67
N PHE A 402 32.02 18.99 5.85
CA PHE A 402 31.74 20.42 5.92
C PHE A 402 31.15 20.94 4.61
N SER A 403 31.73 20.54 3.48
CA SER A 403 31.28 20.93 2.14
C SER A 403 29.88 20.42 1.85
N SER A 404 29.52 19.21 2.29
CA SER A 404 28.18 18.67 2.04
C SER A 404 27.10 19.38 2.87
N ALA A 405 27.37 19.68 4.14
CA ALA A 405 26.46 20.44 4.99
C ALA A 405 26.26 21.87 4.47
N CYS A 406 27.35 22.57 4.15
CA CYS A 406 27.30 23.90 3.52
C CYS A 406 26.60 23.88 2.16
N GLY A 407 26.90 22.87 1.34
CA GLY A 407 26.29 22.68 0.03
C GLY A 407 24.77 22.46 0.14
N GLY A 408 24.33 21.66 1.12
CA GLY A 408 22.92 21.41 1.38
C GLY A 408 22.17 22.68 1.80
N ILE A 409 22.74 23.45 2.72
CA ILE A 409 22.19 24.74 3.16
C ILE A 409 22.09 25.72 1.99
N ASN A 410 23.17 25.84 1.20
CA ASN A 410 23.20 26.75 0.06
C ASN A 410 22.19 26.34 -1.01
N ASN A 411 22.05 25.03 -1.29
CA ASN A 411 21.05 24.52 -2.23
C ASN A 411 19.62 24.83 -1.74
N PHE A 412 19.34 24.65 -0.44
CA PHE A 412 18.04 25.00 0.13
C PHE A 412 17.73 26.49 0.00
N ILE A 413 18.68 27.35 0.36
CA ILE A 413 18.55 28.81 0.29
C ILE A 413 18.37 29.28 -1.16
N PHE A 414 19.13 28.71 -2.10
CA PHE A 414 19.04 29.04 -3.52
C PHE A 414 17.63 28.78 -4.07
N ASN A 415 17.01 27.68 -3.64
CA ASN A 415 15.65 27.30 -4.02
C ASN A 415 14.57 28.09 -3.25
N ASN A 416 14.89 28.74 -2.12
CA ASN A 416 13.94 29.44 -1.25
C ASN A 416 14.49 30.80 -0.80
N LYS A 417 14.53 31.76 -1.74
CA LYS A 417 15.18 33.07 -1.54
C LYS A 417 14.61 33.88 -0.37
N ASP A 418 13.34 33.70 -0.06
CA ASP A 418 12.63 34.45 1.00
C ASP A 418 13.10 34.06 2.42
N ILE A 419 13.80 32.93 2.56
CA ILE A 419 14.25 32.38 3.84
C ILE A 419 15.72 32.79 4.14
N TYR A 420 16.37 33.52 3.23
CA TYR A 420 17.77 33.93 3.37
C TYR A 420 18.05 34.66 4.69
N GLN A 421 17.19 35.60 5.09
CA GLN A 421 17.38 36.39 6.31
C GLN A 421 17.29 35.55 7.58
N ILE A 422 16.31 34.64 7.67
CA ILE A 422 16.13 33.72 8.81
C ILE A 422 17.37 32.81 8.95
N MET A 423 17.88 32.31 7.82
CA MET A 423 19.07 31.48 7.81
C MET A 423 20.33 32.25 8.19
N CYS A 424 20.48 33.51 7.77
CA CYS A 424 21.61 34.36 8.17
C CYS A 424 21.68 34.58 9.68
N GLU A 425 20.54 34.76 10.35
CA GLU A 425 20.49 34.89 11.81
C GLU A 425 20.91 33.61 12.53
N LYS A 426 20.38 32.45 12.11
CA LYS A 426 20.72 31.15 12.71
C LYS A 426 22.17 30.74 12.45
N LEU A 427 22.67 31.01 11.24
CA LEU A 427 24.05 30.75 10.86
C LEU A 427 25.02 31.79 11.41
N SER A 428 24.57 32.90 12.02
CA SER A 428 25.48 33.93 12.55
C SER A 428 26.44 33.37 13.62
N ARG A 429 25.95 32.48 14.50
CA ARG A 429 26.74 31.79 15.51
C ARG A 429 27.74 30.81 14.89
N VAL A 430 27.29 30.04 13.91
CA VAL A 430 28.13 29.11 13.15
C VAL A 430 29.18 29.86 12.33
N ARG A 431 28.81 31.00 11.75
CA ARG A 431 29.69 31.88 10.98
C ARG A 431 30.81 32.43 11.83
N GLN A 432 30.57 32.80 13.09
CA GLN A 432 31.64 33.24 14.00
C GLN A 432 32.66 32.11 14.25
N ILE A 433 32.18 30.89 14.49
CA ILE A 433 33.02 29.70 14.71
C ILE A 433 33.80 29.34 13.43
N ILE A 434 33.12 29.28 12.28
CA ILE A 434 33.74 29.02 10.97
C ILE A 434 34.75 30.12 10.62
N THR A 435 34.44 31.39 10.88
CA THR A 435 35.35 32.51 10.59
C THR A 435 36.57 32.42 11.50
N ALA A 436 36.43 32.05 12.77
CA ALA A 436 37.54 31.82 13.68
C ALA A 436 38.43 30.64 13.22
N LEU A 437 37.82 29.52 12.81
CA LEU A 437 38.55 28.38 12.25
C LEU A 437 39.25 28.73 10.93
N MET A 438 38.55 29.35 9.99
CA MET A 438 39.10 29.75 8.70
C MET A 438 40.18 30.83 8.82
N THR A 439 40.09 31.75 9.78
CA THR A 439 41.16 32.74 10.04
C THR A 439 42.37 32.11 10.73
N GLY A 440 42.20 31.07 11.56
CA GLY A 440 43.29 30.24 12.07
C GLY A 440 43.95 29.37 10.99
N VAL A 441 43.15 28.77 10.11
CA VAL A 441 43.59 27.92 9.00
C VAL A 441 44.30 28.72 7.91
N PHE A 442 43.77 29.89 7.51
CA PHE A 442 44.42 30.77 6.55
C PHE A 442 45.72 31.37 7.08
N LYS A 443 45.84 31.65 8.39
CA LYS A 443 47.11 32.04 9.01
C LYS A 443 48.18 30.95 8.86
N LYS A 444 47.83 29.68 9.06
CA LYS A 444 48.75 28.54 8.90
C LYS A 444 49.08 28.19 7.44
N CYS A 445 48.11 28.27 6.51
CA CYS A 445 48.39 28.11 5.08
C CYS A 445 49.35 29.21 4.57
N HIS A 446 49.32 30.40 5.14
CA HIS A 446 50.25 31.47 4.81
C HIS A 446 51.68 31.23 5.35
N GLU A 447 51.84 30.45 6.42
CA GLU A 447 53.15 30.01 6.94
C GLU A 447 53.71 28.81 6.17
N VAL A 448 52.88 27.85 5.74
CA VAL A 448 53.32 26.74 4.87
C VAL A 448 53.61 27.22 3.44
N GLY A 449 52.91 28.25 2.97
CA GLY A 449 53.20 28.93 1.69
C GLY A 449 54.53 29.70 1.65
N ARG A 450 55.24 29.83 2.79
CA ARG A 450 56.63 30.35 2.82
C ARG A 450 57.70 29.25 2.79
N LEU A 451 57.32 27.98 2.79
CA LEU A 451 58.23 26.83 2.66
C LEU A 451 58.14 26.15 1.27
N ILE A 452 57.35 26.71 0.35
CA ILE A 452 57.27 26.31 -1.08
C ILE A 452 57.40 27.55 -1.99
N LEU A 453 58.22 28.52 -1.57
CA LEU A 453 58.82 29.52 -2.46
C LEU A 453 60.32 29.59 -2.19
#